data_AF-A0A3B8X6V2-F1
#
_entry.id   AF-A0A3B8X6V2-F1
#
_cell.length_a   1.000
_cell.length_b   1.000
_cell.length_c   1.000
_cell.angle_alpha   90.00
_cell.angle_beta   90.00
_cell.angle_gamma   90.00
#
_symmetry.space_group_name_H-M   'P 1'
#
loop_
_entity.id
_entity.type
_entity.pdbx_description
1 polymer ?
#
loop_
_entity_poly.entity_id
_entity_poly.type
_entity_poly.pdbx_seq_one_letter_code
_entity_poly.pdbx_strand_id
1 'polypeptide(L)'
;MLVIAATAACGAYHFPGATPSGTGTVSGHVVAVPCGPIEVPNQPPCTGRPVAGLVITFNGNGAAVTTRTDSSGAYSVDLAAGTWKVNFKSFMRIISGPPT
;
A
#
# COMPACT_ATOMS: atom_id res chain seq x y z
N MET A 1 -47.84 -25.68 -20.63
CA MET A 1 -47.58 -24.63 -19.62
C MET A 1 -46.07 -24.41 -19.61
N LEU A 2 -45.59 -23.30 -20.19
CA LEU A 2 -44.17 -23.00 -20.40
C LEU A 2 -43.64 -22.29 -19.15
N VAL A 3 -42.67 -22.87 -18.45
CA VAL A 3 -42.04 -22.25 -17.27
C VAL A 3 -40.79 -21.51 -17.76
N ILE A 4 -40.87 -20.18 -17.85
CA ILE A 4 -39.72 -19.32 -18.15
C ILE A 4 -38.98 -19.06 -16.84
N ALA A 5 -37.82 -19.68 -16.68
CA ALA A 5 -36.90 -19.40 -15.58
C ALA A 5 -36.13 -18.11 -15.88
N ALA A 6 -36.55 -16.99 -15.27
CA ALA A 6 -35.78 -15.76 -15.28
C ALA A 6 -34.63 -15.87 -14.27
N THR A 7 -33.45 -16.27 -14.74
CA THR A 7 -32.23 -16.17 -13.94
C THR A 7 -31.88 -14.69 -13.78
N ALA A 8 -32.09 -14.15 -12.57
CA ALA A 8 -31.59 -12.85 -12.17
C ALA A 8 -30.06 -12.86 -12.21
N ALA A 9 -29.49 -12.46 -13.35
CA ALA A 9 -28.10 -12.09 -13.43
C ALA A 9 -27.93 -10.78 -12.64
N CYS A 10 -27.49 -10.86 -11.39
CA CYS A 10 -26.90 -9.71 -10.70
C CYS A 10 -25.62 -9.33 -11.45
N GLY A 11 -25.78 -8.46 -12.44
CA GLY A 11 -24.71 -8.04 -13.32
C GLY A 11 -23.68 -7.17 -12.60
N ALA A 12 -22.44 -7.64 -12.57
CA ALA A 12 -21.29 -6.75 -12.57
C ALA A 12 -20.94 -6.42 -14.04
N TYR A 13 -21.84 -5.76 -14.75
CA TYR A 13 -21.53 -5.21 -16.08
C TYR A 13 -20.56 -4.04 -15.90
N HIS A 14 -19.27 -4.31 -16.04
CA HIS A 14 -18.24 -3.27 -16.09
C HIS A 14 -18.26 -2.63 -17.49
N PHE A 15 -18.96 -1.51 -17.61
CA PHE A 15 -19.00 -0.72 -18.85
C PHE A 15 -17.60 -0.13 -19.12
N PRO A 16 -17.00 -0.33 -20.31
CA PRO A 16 -15.76 0.33 -20.68
C PRO A 16 -16.04 1.83 -20.80
N GLY A 17 -15.74 2.60 -19.75
CA GLY A 17 -16.01 4.05 -19.67
C GLY A 17 -16.75 4.51 -18.42
N ALA A 18 -17.25 3.60 -17.58
CA ALA A 18 -17.73 3.99 -16.26
C ALA A 18 -16.51 4.37 -15.39
N THR A 19 -16.48 5.61 -14.89
CA THR A 19 -15.54 5.97 -13.83
C THR A 19 -15.84 5.05 -12.64
N PRO A 20 -14.86 4.28 -12.14
CA PRO A 20 -15.10 3.46 -10.98
C PRO A 20 -15.56 4.38 -9.85
N SER A 21 -16.75 4.13 -9.34
CA SER A 21 -17.36 4.89 -8.24
C SER A 21 -17.40 3.96 -7.04
N GLY A 22 -16.78 4.39 -5.95
CA GLY A 22 -16.62 3.58 -4.75
C GLY A 22 -15.38 3.97 -3.95
N THR A 23 -15.36 3.59 -2.68
CA THR A 23 -14.20 3.68 -1.79
C THR A 23 -13.67 2.28 -1.52
N GLY A 24 -12.34 2.12 -1.53
CA GLY A 24 -11.68 0.86 -1.20
C GLY A 24 -10.59 1.08 -0.15
N THR A 25 -10.40 0.09 0.71
CA THR A 25 -9.34 0.10 1.73
C THR A 25 -8.04 -0.41 1.13
N VAL A 26 -6.98 0.39 1.25
CA VAL A 26 -5.61 0.02 0.90
C VAL A 26 -4.83 -0.18 2.20
N SER A 27 -4.22 -1.35 2.36
CA SER A 27 -3.43 -1.69 3.54
C SER A 27 -2.09 -2.31 3.16
N GLY A 28 -1.10 -2.16 4.03
CA GLY A 28 0.21 -2.79 3.85
C GLY A 28 1.11 -2.62 5.06
N HIS A 29 2.35 -3.08 4.93
CA HIS A 29 3.41 -2.94 5.94
C HIS A 29 4.62 -2.19 5.38
N VAL A 30 5.28 -1.42 6.23
CA VAL A 30 6.54 -0.74 5.89
C VAL A 30 7.66 -1.24 6.78
N VAL A 31 8.74 -1.71 6.15
CA VAL A 31 9.95 -2.20 6.81
C VAL A 31 11.19 -1.45 6.31
N ALA A 32 12.11 -1.16 7.21
CA ALA A 32 13.43 -0.64 6.89
C ALA A 32 14.45 -1.79 6.87
N VAL A 33 15.15 -1.96 5.75
CA VAL A 33 16.17 -3.01 5.58
C VAL A 33 17.56 -2.36 5.66
N PRO A 34 18.29 -2.54 6.77
CA PRO A 34 19.51 -1.77 7.05
C PRO A 34 20.75 -2.22 6.26
N CYS A 35 20.66 -3.24 5.40
CA CYS A 35 21.82 -3.84 4.74
C CYS A 35 21.79 -3.81 3.21
N GLY A 36 20.80 -3.13 2.59
CA GLY A 36 20.81 -2.96 1.12
C GLY A 36 21.91 -1.97 0.70
N PRO A 37 22.68 -2.22 -0.38
CA PRO A 37 22.39 -3.12 -1.51
C PRO A 37 23.33 -4.34 -1.62
N ILE A 38 24.06 -4.73 -0.56
CA ILE A 38 25.03 -5.83 -0.62
C ILE A 38 24.45 -7.05 0.10
N GLU A 39 23.74 -7.91 -0.62
CA GLU A 39 23.54 -9.29 -0.18
C GLU A 39 24.90 -10.01 -0.23
N VAL A 40 25.51 -10.20 0.94
CA VAL A 40 26.72 -11.01 1.03
C VAL A 40 26.33 -12.48 0.83
N PRO A 41 26.96 -13.20 -0.11
CA PRO A 41 26.72 -14.63 -0.30
C PRO A 41 26.92 -15.38 1.02
N ASN A 42 25.98 -16.27 1.37
CA ASN A 42 25.98 -17.07 2.60
C ASN A 42 25.77 -16.30 3.92
N GLN A 43 25.29 -15.05 3.91
CA GLN A 43 24.78 -14.39 5.11
C GLN A 43 23.27 -14.57 5.30
N PRO A 44 22.77 -14.64 6.55
CA PRO A 44 21.34 -14.64 6.81
C PRO A 44 20.66 -13.41 6.17
N PRO A 45 19.45 -13.55 5.58
CA PRO A 45 18.72 -12.42 5.03
C PRO A 45 18.52 -11.37 6.12
N CYS A 46 18.81 -10.12 5.77
CA CYS A 46 18.69 -9.06 6.75
C CYS A 46 17.25 -8.89 7.17
N THR A 47 17.02 -9.05 8.46
CA THR A 47 15.68 -8.90 9.00
C THR A 47 15.29 -7.42 8.95
N GLY A 48 14.31 -7.09 8.11
CA GLY A 48 13.73 -5.76 8.06
C GLY A 48 13.12 -5.40 9.42
N ARG A 49 13.26 -4.13 9.81
CA ARG A 49 12.64 -3.60 11.04
C ARG A 49 11.37 -2.84 10.68
N PRO A 50 10.23 -3.10 11.34
CA PRO A 50 9.01 -2.35 11.08
C PRO A 50 9.22 -0.86 11.39
N VAL A 51 8.68 -0.01 10.52
CA VAL A 51 8.80 1.45 10.66
C VAL A 51 7.51 2.00 11.23
N ALA A 52 7.52 2.40 12.51
CA ALA A 52 6.38 3.02 13.17
C ALA A 52 6.34 4.54 12.95
N GLY A 53 5.14 5.11 12.86
CA GLY A 53 4.91 6.55 12.76
C GLY A 53 5.28 7.17 11.40
N LEU A 54 5.56 6.36 10.38
CA LEU A 54 5.85 6.84 9.04
C LEU A 54 4.59 7.45 8.44
N VAL A 55 4.68 8.71 8.02
CA VAL A 55 3.61 9.41 7.33
C VAL A 55 3.63 9.03 5.86
N ILE A 56 2.54 8.44 5.38
CA ILE A 56 2.32 8.08 3.98
C ILE A 56 1.22 8.97 3.43
N THR A 57 1.48 9.65 2.32
CA THR A 57 0.56 10.55 1.65
C THR A 57 0.19 9.99 0.29
N PHE A 58 -1.11 9.83 0.06
CA PHE A 58 -1.71 9.43 -1.21
C PHE A 58 -2.25 10.68 -1.90
N ASN A 59 -1.69 11.01 -3.06
CA ASN A 59 -2.09 12.17 -3.87
C ASN A 59 -2.78 11.71 -5.16
N GLY A 60 -4.04 12.08 -5.35
CA GLY A 60 -4.84 11.62 -6.48
C GLY A 60 -6.23 12.26 -6.45
N ASN A 61 -6.93 12.26 -7.59
CA ASN A 61 -8.30 12.77 -7.68
C ASN A 61 -8.54 14.18 -7.10
N GLY A 62 -7.53 15.06 -7.14
CA GLY A 62 -7.60 16.42 -6.56
C GLY A 62 -7.53 16.47 -5.02
N ALA A 63 -7.30 15.33 -4.35
CA ALA A 63 -7.20 15.20 -2.91
C ALA A 63 -5.83 14.67 -2.45
N ALA A 64 -5.53 14.91 -1.18
CA ALA A 64 -4.41 14.29 -0.48
C ALA A 64 -4.97 13.58 0.76
N VAL A 65 -4.74 12.27 0.84
CA VAL A 65 -5.12 11.45 2.00
C VAL A 65 -3.85 10.98 2.69
N THR A 66 -3.79 11.10 4.00
CA THR A 66 -2.60 10.76 4.77
C THR A 66 -2.91 9.69 5.80
N THR A 67 -2.03 8.70 5.91
CA THR A 67 -2.07 7.67 6.96
C THR A 67 -0.72 7.58 7.67
N ARG A 68 -0.70 6.92 8.81
CA ARG A 68 0.52 6.67 9.59
C ARG A 68 0.65 5.20 9.88
N THR A 69 1.87 4.69 9.80
CA THR A 69 2.15 3.31 10.19
C THR A 69 2.09 3.14 11.72
N ASP A 70 1.59 2.01 12.18
CA ASP A 70 1.54 1.64 13.59
C ASP A 70 2.86 1.03 14.10
N SER A 71 2.87 0.53 15.33
CA SER A 71 4.06 -0.11 15.95
C SER A 71 4.56 -1.36 15.22
N SER A 72 3.69 -2.03 14.45
CA SER A 72 4.04 -3.17 13.59
C SER A 72 4.46 -2.74 12.18
N GLY A 73 4.46 -1.44 11.90
CA GLY A 73 4.70 -0.88 10.58
C GLY A 73 3.50 -1.02 9.63
N ALA A 74 2.33 -1.45 10.12
CA ALA A 74 1.13 -1.61 9.32
C ALA A 74 0.44 -0.26 9.09
N TYR A 75 -0.18 -0.09 7.92
CA TYR A 75 -1.07 1.02 7.62
C TYR A 75 -2.35 0.51 6.96
N SER A 76 -3.42 1.28 7.12
CA SER A 76 -4.69 1.11 6.42
C SER A 76 -5.26 2.49 6.09
N VAL A 77 -5.85 2.64 4.91
CA VAL A 77 -6.43 3.91 4.44
C VAL A 77 -7.54 3.64 3.43
N ASP A 78 -8.65 4.36 3.56
CA ASP A 78 -9.73 4.31 2.57
C ASP A 78 -9.50 5.37 1.49
N LEU A 79 -9.50 4.93 0.24
CA LEU A 79 -9.30 5.78 -0.93
C LEU A 79 -10.48 5.65 -1.87
N ALA A 80 -10.93 6.77 -2.42
CA ALA A 80 -11.86 6.75 -3.54
C ALA A 80 -11.20 6.07 -4.74
N ALA A 81 -12.00 5.39 -5.56
CA ALA A 81 -11.53 4.77 -6.78
C ALA A 81 -10.86 5.80 -7.71
N GLY A 82 -9.71 5.41 -8.25
CA GLY A 82 -8.89 6.27 -9.09
C GLY A 82 -7.41 5.97 -8.93
N THR A 83 -6.59 6.81 -9.55
CA THR A 83 -5.13 6.66 -9.56
C THR A 83 -4.51 7.55 -8.49
N TRP A 84 -3.73 6.94 -7.61
CA TRP A 84 -3.07 7.60 -6.49
C TRP A 84 -1.55 7.50 -6.62
N LYS A 85 -0.85 8.62 -6.40
CA LYS A 85 0.60 8.67 -6.20
C LYS A 85 0.89 8.53 -4.71
N VAL A 86 1.78 7.61 -4.36
CA VAL A 86 2.16 7.37 -2.97
C VAL A 86 3.48 8.08 -2.68
N ASN A 87 3.48 8.94 -1.67
CA ASN A 87 4.66 9.69 -1.23
C ASN A 87 4.87 9.48 0.27
N PHE A 88 6.12 9.25 0.67
CA PHE A 88 6.50 9.24 2.07
C PHE A 88 7.92 9.80 2.19
N LYS A 89 8.24 10.39 3.34
CA LYS A 89 9.60 10.84 3.64
C LYS A 89 10.29 9.75 4.46
N SER A 90 11.22 9.04 3.85
CA SER A 90 12.12 8.14 4.58
C SER A 90 13.31 8.94 5.11
N PHE A 91 13.63 8.75 6.38
CA PHE A 91 14.87 9.26 6.97
C PHE A 91 15.80 8.07 7.13
N MET A 92 16.84 7.98 6.29
CA MET A 92 17.93 7.03 6.51
C MET A 92 18.84 7.62 7.59
N ARG A 93 18.70 7.14 8.82
CA ARG A 93 19.62 7.50 9.90
C ARG A 93 20.84 6.58 9.80
N ILE A 94 22.01 7.15 9.50
CA ILE A 94 23.29 6.44 9.65
C ILE A 94 23.54 6.29 11.15
N ILE A 95 23.45 5.07 11.67
CA ILE A 95 23.53 4.77 13.10
C ILE A 95 24.95 4.37 13.52
N SER A 96 25.83 4.08 12.55
CA SER A 96 27.23 3.70 12.78
C SER A 96 28.05 3.91 11.50
N GLY A 97 29.26 4.47 11.64
CA GLY A 97 30.24 4.60 10.57
C GLY A 97 31.08 3.33 10.37
N PRO A 98 31.97 3.29 9.36
CA PRO A 98 32.85 2.16 9.11
C PRO A 98 33.70 1.84 10.37
N PRO A 99 33.85 0.57 10.75
CA PRO A 99 34.81 0.20 11.79
C PRO A 99 36.22 0.56 11.33
N THR A 100 36.97 1.27 12.18
CA THR A 100 38.40 1.58 12.02
C THR A 100 39.27 0.39 12.36
#